data_AF-A0A091CTX2-F1
#
_entry.id   AF-A0A091CTX2-F1
#
_cell.length_a   1.000
_cell.length_b   1.000
_cell.length_c   1.000
_cell.angle_alpha   90.00
_cell.angle_beta   90.00
_cell.angle_gamma   90.00
#
_symmetry.space_group_name_H-M   'P 1'
#
loop_
_entity.id
_entity.type
_entity.pdbx_description
1 polymer ?
#
loop_
_entity_poly.entity_id
_entity_poly.type
_entity_poly.pdbx_seq_one_letter_code
_entity_poly.pdbx_strand_id
1 'polypeptide(L)'
;MAAMQMDPDLAKHLFFEGATMVILNVPRGTEFGIDYNSWEVGPKFRGVKMIPPGVHFLHNSSVDKANPTDVGPRMGFFLSLQQQGLTVLCWNALLEEVDLSPAPEAEVEAMRANLQELDQFLGPYPYATLKKWISLTNFVSEATMERLQPESRQICAFSDVLPV
;
A
#
# COMPACT_ATOMS: atom_id res chain seq x y z
N MET A 1 -5.01 16.38 4.85
CA MET A 1 -4.82 15.41 5.95
C MET A 1 -4.22 16.16 7.12
N ALA A 2 -4.96 16.33 8.22
CA ALA A 2 -4.35 16.82 9.45
C ALA A 2 -3.35 15.76 9.88
N ALA A 3 -2.06 16.08 9.89
CA ALA A 3 -1.07 15.25 10.56
C ALA A 3 -1.56 15.12 12.00
N MET A 4 -2.04 13.94 12.40
CA MET A 4 -2.10 13.64 13.82
C MET A 4 -0.68 13.85 14.32
N GLN A 5 -0.53 14.75 15.28
CA GLN A 5 0.73 14.93 15.97
C GLN A 5 0.90 13.69 16.84
N MET A 6 1.42 12.63 16.22
CA MET A 6 1.74 11.38 16.89
C MET A 6 2.88 11.66 17.86
N ASP A 7 2.74 11.14 19.07
CA ASP A 7 3.81 11.20 20.05
C ASP A 7 5.11 10.61 19.45
N PRO A 8 6.26 11.30 19.54
CA PRO A 8 7.50 10.85 18.92
C PRO A 8 7.99 9.48 19.39
N ASP A 9 7.79 9.15 20.67
CA ASP A 9 8.20 7.85 21.21
C ASP A 9 7.29 6.74 20.67
N LEU A 10 5.99 7.00 20.58
CA LEU A 10 5.05 6.11 19.90
C LEU A 10 5.42 5.92 18.42
N ALA A 11 5.73 6.99 17.69
CA ALA A 11 6.13 6.90 16.29
C ALA A 11 7.39 6.04 16.11
N LYS A 12 8.39 6.21 16.99
CA LYS A 12 9.60 5.37 16.99
C LYS A 12 9.27 3.91 17.27
N HIS A 13 8.41 3.63 18.25
CA HIS A 13 7.99 2.27 18.56
C HIS A 13 7.26 1.62 17.38
N LEU A 14 6.30 2.33 16.79
CA LEU A 14 5.53 1.85 15.64
C LEU A 14 6.40 1.69 14.39
N PHE A 15 7.47 2.46 14.23
CA PHE A 15 8.40 2.30 13.11
C PHE A 15 9.11 0.95 13.14
N PHE A 16 9.49 0.47 14.33
CA PHE A 16 10.16 -0.82 14.48
C PHE A 16 9.20 -2.00 14.56
N GLU A 17 8.02 -1.81 15.17
CA GLU A 17 7.05 -2.90 15.37
C GLU A 17 6.07 -3.07 14.22
N GLY A 18 5.71 -1.97 13.57
CA GLY A 18 4.77 -1.97 12.45
C GLY A 18 5.38 -2.61 11.20
N ALA A 19 4.52 -3.12 10.34
CA ALA A 19 4.91 -3.52 9.00
C ALA A 19 5.26 -2.29 8.17
N THR A 20 6.11 -2.52 7.16
CA THR A 20 6.43 -1.56 6.13
C THR A 20 6.14 -2.16 4.77
N MET A 21 5.58 -1.34 3.89
CA MET A 21 5.38 -1.69 2.51
C MET A 21 6.02 -0.63 1.63
N VAL A 22 6.93 -1.08 0.77
CA VAL A 22 7.63 -0.29 -0.24
C VAL A 22 7.00 -0.60 -1.60
N ILE A 23 6.72 0.45 -2.37
CA ILE A 23 6.29 0.33 -3.76
C ILE A 23 7.19 1.20 -4.61
N LEU A 24 7.99 0.55 -5.45
CA LEU A 24 8.95 1.22 -6.31
C LEU A 24 8.26 1.80 -7.54
N ASN A 25 8.82 2.90 -8.04
CA ASN A 25 8.48 3.49 -9.34
C ASN A 25 7.02 3.93 -9.51
N VAL A 26 6.28 4.16 -8.41
CA VAL A 26 4.92 4.72 -8.49
C VAL A 26 5.00 6.12 -9.13
N PRO A 27 4.24 6.39 -10.20
CA PRO A 27 4.24 7.70 -10.84
C PRO A 27 3.78 8.80 -9.87
N ARG A 28 4.42 9.97 -9.96
CA ARG A 28 3.93 11.17 -9.28
C ARG A 28 2.53 11.50 -9.82
N GLY A 29 1.63 11.89 -8.92
CA GLY A 29 0.25 12.23 -9.28
C GLY A 29 -0.72 11.05 -9.19
N THR A 30 -0.21 9.80 -9.13
CA THR A 30 -1.06 8.62 -8.90
C THR A 30 -1.82 8.80 -7.59
N GLU A 31 -3.14 8.55 -7.61
CA GLU A 31 -3.89 8.43 -6.37
C GLU A 31 -3.48 7.12 -5.72
N PHE A 32 -2.95 7.17 -4.51
CA PHE A 32 -2.62 6.00 -3.71
C PHE A 32 -3.49 6.00 -2.46
N GLY A 33 -3.91 4.82 -2.01
CA GLY A 33 -4.55 4.70 -0.72
C GLY A 33 -4.37 3.35 -0.06
N ILE A 34 -4.56 3.39 1.25
CA ILE A 34 -4.56 2.24 2.13
C ILE A 34 -5.77 2.37 3.06
N ASP A 35 -6.57 1.31 3.08
CA ASP A 35 -7.79 1.18 3.85
C ASP A 35 -8.80 2.30 3.58
N TYR A 36 -8.90 3.27 4.48
CA TYR A 36 -9.89 4.35 4.44
C TYR A 36 -9.32 5.69 3.95
N ASN A 37 -8.05 5.72 3.54
CA ASN A 37 -7.36 6.96 3.21
C ASN A 37 -6.74 6.88 1.83
N SER A 38 -6.85 7.98 1.07
CA SER A 38 -6.11 8.19 -0.17
C SER A 38 -5.40 9.54 -0.18
N TRP A 39 -4.35 9.63 -0.99
CA TRP A 39 -3.61 10.85 -1.26
C TRP A 39 -2.94 10.77 -2.63
N GLU A 40 -2.58 11.92 -3.17
CA GLU A 40 -1.77 12.02 -4.37
C GLU A 40 -0.29 11.71 -4.03
N VAL A 41 0.32 10.83 -4.80
CA VAL A 41 1.72 10.44 -4.66
C VAL A 41 2.65 11.60 -5.02
N GLY A 42 3.46 12.03 -4.05
CA GLY A 42 4.51 13.02 -4.23
C GLY A 42 5.83 12.43 -4.77
N PRO A 43 6.80 13.28 -5.17
CA PRO A 43 8.02 12.85 -5.87
C PRO A 43 8.98 11.98 -5.05
N LYS A 44 8.83 11.95 -3.71
CA LYS A 44 9.67 11.16 -2.79
C LYS A 44 8.97 9.92 -2.27
N PHE A 45 7.68 9.75 -2.51
CA PHE A 45 6.92 8.68 -1.91
C PHE A 45 7.38 7.33 -2.46
N ARG A 46 7.64 6.38 -1.56
CA ARG A 46 8.01 5.01 -1.90
C ARG A 46 7.23 3.97 -1.12
N GLY A 47 6.17 4.37 -0.40
CA GLY A 47 5.34 3.44 0.36
C GLY A 47 4.93 3.94 1.75
N VAL A 48 4.51 3.00 2.59
CA VAL A 48 3.89 3.26 3.89
C VAL A 48 4.61 2.47 4.99
N LYS A 49 4.88 3.13 6.11
CA LYS A 49 5.49 2.56 7.33
C LYS A 49 4.49 2.55 8.48
N MET A 50 4.84 1.85 9.55
CA MET A 50 4.02 1.79 10.77
C MET A 50 2.64 1.17 10.53
N ILE A 51 2.53 0.23 9.61
CA ILE A 51 1.25 -0.42 9.31
C ILE A 51 1.00 -1.45 10.42
N PRO A 52 -0.15 -1.40 11.12
CA PRO A 52 -0.45 -2.42 12.13
C PRO A 52 -0.56 -3.81 11.48
N PRO A 53 -0.29 -4.90 12.21
CA PRO A 53 -0.49 -6.24 11.67
C PRO A 53 -1.97 -6.54 11.36
N GLY A 54 -2.22 -7.32 10.32
CA GLY A 54 -3.55 -7.77 9.92
C GLY A 54 -3.88 -7.52 8.45
N VAL A 55 -5.17 -7.63 8.13
CA VAL A 55 -5.68 -7.45 6.77
C VAL A 55 -5.80 -5.95 6.45
N HIS A 56 -5.24 -5.58 5.31
CA HIS A 56 -5.29 -4.25 4.73
C HIS A 56 -5.80 -4.32 3.29
N PHE A 57 -6.34 -3.22 2.80
CA PHE A 57 -6.67 -3.07 1.39
C PHE A 57 -5.89 -1.90 0.80
N LEU A 58 -5.09 -2.20 -0.21
CA LEU A 58 -4.38 -1.19 -0.97
C LEU A 58 -5.13 -0.88 -2.24
N HIS A 59 -5.19 0.39 -2.61
CA HIS A 59 -5.78 0.79 -3.86
C HIS A 59 -5.06 1.96 -4.51
N ASN A 60 -5.10 2.03 -5.82
CA ASN A 60 -4.55 3.13 -6.59
C ASN A 60 -5.43 3.46 -7.78
N SER A 61 -5.29 4.70 -8.27
CA SER A 61 -5.86 5.13 -9.54
C SER A 61 -4.73 5.80 -10.32
N SER A 62 -4.35 5.24 -11.47
CA SER A 62 -3.26 5.78 -12.29
C SER A 62 -3.60 7.18 -12.80
N VAL A 63 -2.58 7.96 -13.15
CA VAL A 63 -2.75 9.30 -13.69
C VAL A 63 -2.12 9.39 -15.08
N ASP A 64 -2.81 10.03 -16.01
CA ASP A 64 -2.24 10.33 -17.32
C ASP A 64 -1.15 11.42 -17.18
N LYS A 65 0.03 11.16 -17.74
CA LYS A 65 1.17 12.09 -17.67
C LYS A 65 0.96 13.39 -18.46
N ALA A 66 0.20 13.33 -19.54
CA ALA A 66 -0.15 14.47 -20.39
C ALA A 66 -1.35 15.23 -19.83
N ASN A 67 -2.33 14.54 -19.24
CA ASN A 67 -3.53 15.12 -18.65
C ASN A 67 -3.72 14.70 -17.18
N PRO A 68 -3.11 15.41 -16.22
CA PRO A 68 -3.16 15.02 -14.80
C PRO A 68 -4.56 15.00 -14.15
N THR A 69 -5.58 15.52 -14.85
CA THR A 69 -6.99 15.44 -14.43
C THR A 69 -7.65 14.12 -14.81
N ASP A 70 -7.06 13.38 -15.76
CA ASP A 70 -7.58 12.11 -16.23
C ASP A 70 -7.00 11.00 -15.35
N VAL A 71 -7.88 10.35 -14.61
CA VAL A 71 -7.53 9.32 -13.63
C VAL A 71 -8.08 7.98 -14.12
N GLY A 72 -7.23 6.97 -14.10
CA GLY A 72 -7.58 5.59 -14.46
C GLY A 72 -8.59 4.97 -13.48
N PRO A 73 -9.18 3.81 -13.83
CA PRO A 73 -10.04 3.09 -12.91
C PRO A 73 -9.31 2.75 -11.62
N ARG A 74 -10.04 2.73 -10.50
CA ARG A 74 -9.47 2.32 -9.22
C ARG A 74 -9.16 0.82 -9.25
N MET A 75 -7.90 0.51 -9.04
CA MET A 75 -7.35 -0.83 -8.87
C MET A 75 -7.00 -1.04 -7.40
N GLY A 76 -6.93 -2.28 -6.94
CA GLY A 76 -6.49 -2.60 -5.59
C GLY A 76 -6.42 -4.08 -5.30
N PHE A 77 -5.88 -4.41 -4.13
CA PHE A 77 -5.69 -5.79 -3.69
C PHE A 77 -5.68 -5.86 -2.17
N PHE A 78 -6.04 -7.02 -1.64
CA PHE A 78 -5.90 -7.30 -0.21
C PHE A 78 -4.52 -7.86 0.09
N LEU A 79 -4.05 -7.59 1.31
CA LEU A 79 -2.83 -8.16 1.85
C LEU A 79 -2.97 -8.39 3.36
N SER A 80 -2.34 -9.44 3.87
CA SER A 80 -2.14 -9.65 5.31
C SER A 80 -0.71 -9.30 5.67
N LEU A 81 -0.52 -8.38 6.60
CA LEU A 81 0.79 -7.92 7.04
C LEU A 81 1.11 -8.45 8.42
N GLN A 82 2.34 -8.93 8.58
CA GLN A 82 2.86 -9.40 9.86
C GLN A 82 3.61 -8.29 10.60
N GLN A 83 3.69 -8.40 11.92
CA GLN A 83 4.50 -7.49 12.74
C GLN A 83 5.95 -7.48 12.23
N GLN A 84 6.54 -6.29 12.08
CA GLN A 84 7.89 -6.08 11.52
C GLN A 84 8.08 -6.61 10.09
N GLY A 85 6.99 -6.94 9.39
CA GLY A 85 7.00 -7.40 8.01
C GLY A 85 7.49 -6.30 7.05
N LEU A 86 8.21 -6.70 6.00
CA LEU A 86 8.59 -5.82 4.90
C LEU A 86 8.07 -6.43 3.60
N THR A 87 7.21 -5.68 2.91
CA THR A 87 6.72 -6.04 1.57
C THR A 87 7.31 -5.07 0.56
N VAL A 88 7.93 -5.59 -0.50
CA VAL A 88 8.48 -4.78 -1.58
C VAL A 88 7.75 -5.14 -2.86
N LEU A 89 7.12 -4.14 -3.47
CA LEU A 89 6.38 -4.26 -4.73
C LEU A 89 6.93 -3.24 -5.74
N CYS A 90 6.58 -3.41 -7.00
CA CYS A 90 6.98 -2.50 -8.07
C CYS A 90 5.77 -2.05 -8.89
N TRP A 91 5.78 -0.80 -9.33
CA TRP A 91 4.81 -0.31 -10.31
C TRP A 91 5.14 -0.84 -11.72
N ASN A 92 4.16 -1.47 -12.36
CA ASN A 92 4.25 -1.84 -13.76
C ASN A 92 3.73 -0.68 -14.63
N ALA A 93 4.63 0.03 -15.29
CA ALA A 93 4.28 1.18 -16.12
C ALA A 93 3.52 0.83 -17.41
N LEU A 94 3.56 -0.43 -17.86
CA LEU A 94 2.84 -0.87 -19.06
C LEU A 94 1.38 -1.21 -18.75
N LEU A 95 1.14 -1.84 -17.59
CA LEU A 95 -0.18 -2.25 -17.14
C LEU A 95 -0.86 -1.19 -16.25
N GLU A 96 -0.11 -0.17 -15.84
CA GLU A 96 -0.56 0.89 -14.92
C GLU A 96 -1.11 0.35 -13.58
N GLU A 97 -0.47 -0.70 -13.07
CA GLU A 97 -0.85 -1.37 -11.83
C GLU A 97 0.36 -1.68 -10.95
N VAL A 98 0.10 -2.03 -9.70
CA VAL A 98 1.12 -2.57 -8.80
C VAL A 98 1.34 -4.04 -9.14
N ASP A 99 2.57 -4.40 -9.48
CA ASP A 99 2.98 -5.79 -9.68
C ASP A 99 3.03 -6.51 -8.32
N LEU A 100 2.20 -7.55 -8.19
CA LEU A 100 2.04 -8.35 -6.97
C LEU A 100 2.99 -9.55 -6.91
N SER A 101 3.85 -9.71 -7.91
CA SER A 101 4.93 -10.69 -7.84
C SER A 101 5.90 -10.34 -6.70
N PRO A 102 6.38 -11.33 -5.95
CA PRO A 102 7.31 -11.09 -4.86
C PRO A 102 8.64 -10.55 -5.43
N ALA A 103 9.14 -9.47 -4.84
CA ALA A 103 10.49 -9.00 -5.13
C ALA A 103 11.53 -10.08 -4.78
N PRO A 104 12.70 -10.11 -5.45
CA PRO A 104 13.79 -11.01 -5.11
C PRO A 104 14.19 -10.87 -3.64
N GLU A 105 14.41 -11.99 -2.95
CA GLU A 105 14.75 -12.01 -1.52
C GLU A 105 15.95 -11.10 -1.18
N ALA A 106 16.97 -11.09 -2.05
CA ALA A 106 18.15 -10.25 -1.87
C ALA A 106 17.83 -8.74 -1.89
N GLU A 107 16.82 -8.33 -2.65
CA GLU A 107 16.36 -6.93 -2.70
C GLU A 107 15.58 -6.58 -1.43
N VAL A 108 14.71 -7.48 -0.97
CA VAL A 108 13.96 -7.32 0.29
C VAL A 108 14.93 -7.18 1.47
N GLU A 109 15.95 -8.03 1.55
CA GLU A 109 16.94 -7.98 2.63
C GLU A 109 17.85 -6.74 2.56
N ALA A 110 18.23 -6.30 1.36
CA ALA A 110 18.95 -5.04 1.19
C ALA A 110 18.12 -3.83 1.65
N MET A 111 16.82 -3.80 1.35
CA MET A 111 15.92 -2.75 1.82
C MET A 111 15.68 -2.82 3.33
N ARG A 112 15.55 -4.02 3.88
CA ARG A 112 15.42 -4.25 5.33
C ARG A 112 16.63 -3.70 6.08
N ALA A 113 17.84 -3.99 5.59
CA ALA A 113 19.07 -3.46 6.16
C ALA A 113 19.14 -1.93 6.08
N ASN A 114 18.51 -1.32 5.06
CA ASN A 114 18.51 0.12 4.85
C ASN A 114 17.21 0.86 5.27
N LEU A 115 16.35 0.21 6.08
CA LEU A 115 15.01 0.71 6.35
C LEU A 115 14.99 2.10 7.02
N GLN A 116 15.99 2.40 7.85
CA GLN A 116 16.12 3.71 8.50
C GLN A 116 16.41 4.84 7.51
N GLU A 117 17.24 4.62 6.48
CA GLU A 117 17.46 5.62 5.44
C GLU A 117 16.24 5.79 4.53
N LEU A 118 15.45 4.71 4.38
CA LEU A 118 14.20 4.72 3.64
C LEU A 118 13.09 5.52 4.33
N ASP A 119 13.19 5.75 5.64
CA ASP A 119 12.15 6.37 6.47
C ASP A 119 11.63 7.71 5.91
N GLN A 120 12.52 8.52 5.32
CA GLN A 120 12.19 9.82 4.72
C GLN A 120 11.32 9.73 3.45
N PHE A 121 11.24 8.54 2.84
CA PHE A 121 10.46 8.25 1.63
C PHE A 121 9.14 7.52 1.94
N LEU A 122 8.91 7.17 3.21
CA LEU A 122 7.77 6.38 3.66
C LEU A 122 6.76 7.26 4.41
N GLY A 123 5.50 7.22 3.97
CA GLY A 123 4.39 7.87 4.65
C GLY A 123 3.98 7.10 5.91
N PRO A 124 3.65 7.77 7.03
CA PRO A 124 3.11 7.10 8.20
C PRO A 124 1.71 6.54 7.92
N TYR A 125 1.40 5.34 8.41
CA TYR A 125 0.03 4.82 8.36
C TYR A 125 -0.96 5.77 9.06
N PRO A 126 -2.14 6.05 8.49
CA PRO A 126 -3.11 7.00 9.03
C PRO A 126 -3.94 6.41 10.19
N TYR A 127 -3.36 6.41 11.39
CA TYR A 127 -4.00 5.87 12.61
C TYR A 127 -5.34 6.53 13.00
N ALA A 128 -5.64 7.73 12.50
CA ALA A 128 -6.91 8.44 12.76
C ALA A 128 -8.15 7.60 12.38
N THR A 129 -8.05 6.78 11.33
CA THR A 129 -9.15 5.96 10.82
C THR A 129 -9.00 4.49 11.16
N LEU A 130 -7.97 4.09 11.92
CA LEU A 130 -7.70 2.67 12.22
C LEU A 130 -8.91 1.99 12.88
N LYS A 131 -9.53 2.65 13.87
CA LYS A 131 -10.72 2.10 14.54
C LYS A 131 -11.87 1.82 13.56
N LYS A 132 -12.02 2.68 12.55
CA LYS A 132 -13.04 2.53 11.51
C LYS A 132 -12.69 1.34 10.60
N TRP A 133 -11.44 1.22 10.17
CA TRP A 133 -10.98 0.07 9.40
C TRP A 133 -11.26 -1.24 10.16
N ILE A 134 -10.82 -1.33 11.41
CA ILE A 134 -11.06 -2.51 12.26
C ILE A 134 -12.55 -2.82 12.38
N SER A 135 -13.43 -1.82 12.54
CA SER A 135 -14.88 -2.07 12.61
C SER A 135 -15.49 -2.64 11.32
N LEU A 136 -14.85 -2.41 10.17
CA LEU A 136 -15.27 -2.92 8.88
C LEU A 136 -14.67 -4.30 8.57
N THR A 137 -13.52 -4.63 9.17
CA THR A 137 -12.74 -5.83 8.83
C THR A 137 -12.57 -6.84 9.96
N ASN A 138 -13.17 -6.61 11.14
CA ASN A 138 -13.00 -7.47 12.32
C ASN A 138 -13.44 -8.94 12.15
N PHE A 139 -14.23 -9.27 11.12
CA PHE A 139 -14.61 -10.64 10.77
C PHE A 139 -13.88 -11.19 9.54
N VAL A 140 -13.05 -10.37 8.88
CA VAL A 140 -12.25 -10.77 7.72
C VAL A 140 -10.91 -11.31 8.20
N SER A 141 -10.84 -12.63 8.38
CA SER A 141 -9.57 -13.30 8.69
C SER A 141 -8.66 -13.38 7.45
N GLU A 142 -7.35 -13.53 7.67
CA GLU A 142 -6.39 -13.82 6.59
C GLU A 142 -6.81 -15.05 5.76
N ALA A 143 -7.23 -16.13 6.41
CA ALA A 143 -7.70 -17.33 5.72
C ALA A 143 -8.98 -17.08 4.89
N THR A 144 -9.88 -16.22 5.37
CA THR A 144 -11.07 -15.80 4.61
C THR A 144 -10.68 -14.95 3.40
N MET A 145 -9.77 -14.00 3.60
CA MET A 145 -9.26 -13.12 2.55
C MET A 145 -8.55 -13.91 1.45
N GLU A 146 -7.59 -14.78 1.80
CA GLU A 146 -6.85 -15.60 0.84
C GLU A 146 -7.76 -16.53 0.04
N ARG A 147 -8.83 -17.04 0.66
CA ARG A 147 -9.79 -17.94 0.00
C ARG A 147 -10.75 -17.21 -0.95
N LEU A 148 -11.06 -15.94 -0.69
CA LEU A 148 -12.12 -15.20 -1.41
C LEU A 148 -11.60 -14.12 -2.36
N GLN A 149 -10.34 -13.71 -2.22
CA GLN A 149 -9.74 -12.79 -3.19
C GLN A 149 -9.62 -13.46 -4.57
N PRO A 150 -9.63 -12.67 -5.67
CA PRO A 150 -9.39 -13.20 -7.01
C PRO A 150 -8.06 -13.94 -7.08
N GLU A 151 -7.93 -14.92 -7.99
CA GLU A 151 -6.65 -15.63 -8.20
C GLU A 151 -5.53 -14.67 -8.65
N SER A 152 -5.87 -13.65 -9.45
CA SER A 152 -4.96 -12.56 -9.82
C SER A 152 -4.64 -11.61 -8.65
N ARG A 153 -5.40 -11.69 -7.55
CA ARG A 153 -5.44 -10.77 -6.40
C ARG A 153 -5.83 -9.32 -6.70
N GLN A 154 -5.80 -8.93 -7.98
CA GLN A 154 -6.24 -7.63 -8.47
C GLN A 154 -7.76 -7.51 -8.44
N ILE A 155 -8.23 -6.36 -7.95
CA ILE A 155 -9.63 -5.94 -7.92
C ILE A 155 -9.73 -4.61 -8.65
N CYS A 156 -10.54 -4.56 -9.71
CA CYS A 156 -10.78 -3.35 -10.51
C CYS A 156 -12.21 -2.83 -10.26
N ALA A 157 -12.36 -1.51 -10.21
CA ALA A 157 -13.67 -0.85 -10.16
C ALA A 157 -14.44 -0.93 -11.50
N PHE A 158 -13.79 -1.38 -12.57
CA PHE A 158 -14.38 -1.65 -13.87
C PHE A 158 -14.34 -3.15 -14.18
N SER A 159 -15.28 -3.63 -14.98
CA SER A 159 -15.30 -5.02 -15.42
C SER A 159 -14.46 -5.19 -16.68
N ASP A 160 -13.37 -5.96 -16.58
CA ASP A 160 -12.65 -6.37 -17.77
C ASP A 160 -13.46 -7.39 -18.55
N VAL A 161 -13.78 -7.05 -19.80
CA VAL A 161 -14.38 -7.99 -20.74
C VAL A 161 -13.23 -8.65 -21.49
N LEU A 162 -12.97 -9.92 -21.19
CA LEU A 162 -12.01 -10.69 -21.97
C LEU A 162 -12.55 -10.80 -23.41
N PRO A 163 -11.75 -10.46 -24.45
CA PRO A 163 -12.16 -10.68 -25.82
C PRO A 163 -12.40 -12.16 -26.04
N VAL A 164 -13.57 -12.49 -26.60
CA VAL A 164 -14.00 -13.85 -26.98
C VAL A 164 -13.38 -14.23 -28.32
#